data_AF-A0A950ADI0-F1
#
_entry.id   AF-A0A950ADI0-F1
#
_cell.length_a   1.000
_cell.length_b   1.000
_cell.length_c   1.000
_cell.angle_alpha   90.00
_cell.angle_beta   90.00
_cell.angle_gamma   90.00
#
_symmetry.space_group_name_H-M   'P 1'
#
loop_
_entity.id
_entity.type
_entity.pdbx_description
1 polymer ?
#
loop_
_entity_poly.entity_id
_entity_poly.type
_entity_poly.pdbx_seq_one_letter_code
_entity_poly.pdbx_strand_id
1 'polypeptide(L)'
;MENPFAEESKATSAWLWQVFTGVGLVILLGLHFIANHFIAKGGLRDFADVVAYLRNPIVLVLELLFLVFVTTHALLGVRAILLDFGFSESTEKRLSRVLAVVGVLTVSYGLWLTWVIIR
;
A
#
# COMPACT_ATOMS: atom_id res chain seq x y z
N MET A 1 -37.72 11.40 10.07
CA MET A 1 -37.17 11.87 8.79
C MET A 1 -35.73 11.40 8.74
N GLU A 2 -35.45 10.26 8.09
CA GLU A 2 -34.06 9.88 7.79
C GLU A 2 -33.38 10.99 6.99
N ASN A 3 -32.14 11.31 7.35
CA ASN A 3 -31.33 12.29 6.64
C ASN A 3 -30.76 11.63 5.36
N PRO A 4 -31.19 12.04 4.15
CA PRO A 4 -30.75 11.43 2.89
C PRO A 4 -29.25 11.62 2.61
N PHE A 5 -28.56 12.48 3.36
CA PHE A 5 -27.11 12.73 3.24
C PHE A 5 -26.25 11.86 4.16
N ALA A 6 -26.84 10.95 4.95
CA ALA A 6 -26.08 10.15 5.91
C ALA A 6 -25.22 9.04 5.27
N GLU A 7 -25.52 8.62 4.03
CA GLU A 7 -24.84 7.54 3.31
C GLU A 7 -23.58 8.00 2.52
N GLU A 8 -23.39 9.30 2.31
CA GLU A 8 -22.46 9.85 1.30
C GLU A 8 -20.96 9.84 1.72
N SER A 9 -20.63 9.50 2.97
CA SER A 9 -19.27 9.74 3.50
C SER A 9 -18.20 8.71 3.09
N LYS A 10 -18.60 7.46 2.81
CA LYS A 10 -17.63 6.36 2.61
C LYS A 10 -17.00 6.38 1.22
N ALA A 11 -17.79 6.64 0.17
CA ALA A 11 -17.29 6.72 -1.20
C ALA A 11 -16.23 7.83 -1.35
N THR A 12 -16.45 8.97 -0.69
CA THR A 12 -15.53 10.12 -0.67
C THR A 12 -14.21 9.81 0.04
N SER A 13 -14.26 9.06 1.15
CA SER A 13 -13.05 8.74 1.93
C SER A 13 -12.08 7.80 1.21
N ALA A 14 -12.60 6.73 0.58
CA ALA A 14 -11.78 5.77 -0.15
C ALA A 14 -11.08 6.40 -1.35
N TRP A 15 -11.81 7.26 -2.07
CA TRP A 15 -11.26 8.03 -3.18
C TRP A 15 -10.15 8.98 -2.71
N LEU A 16 -10.37 9.72 -1.61
CA LEU A 16 -9.38 10.65 -1.06
C LEU A 16 -8.09 9.92 -0.67
N TRP A 17 -8.20 8.75 -0.04
CA TRP A 17 -7.05 7.91 0.28
C TRP A 17 -6.33 7.41 -0.97
N GLN A 18 -7.05 7.07 -2.03
CA GLN A 18 -6.45 6.65 -3.29
C GLN A 18 -5.65 7.78 -3.95
N VAL A 19 -6.16 9.02 -3.93
CA VAL A 19 -5.45 10.21 -4.41
C VAL A 19 -4.21 10.49 -3.55
N PHE A 20 -4.37 10.55 -2.24
CA PHE A 20 -3.28 10.83 -1.31
C PHE A 20 -2.14 9.81 -1.45
N THR A 21 -2.47 8.53 -1.47
CA THR A 21 -1.49 7.46 -1.65
C THR A 21 -0.88 7.47 -3.05
N GLY A 22 -1.66 7.81 -4.09
CA GLY A 22 -1.15 7.94 -5.46
C GLY A 22 -0.11 9.05 -5.61
N VAL A 23 -0.36 10.23 -5.04
CA VAL A 23 0.62 11.33 -5.02
C VAL A 23 1.86 10.93 -4.22
N GLY A 24 1.68 10.32 -3.05
CA GLY A 24 2.80 9.80 -2.26
C GLY A 24 3.63 8.76 -3.01
N LEU A 25 2.99 7.91 -3.81
CA LEU A 25 3.67 6.89 -4.61
C LEU A 25 4.58 7.47 -5.69
N VAL A 26 4.23 8.60 -6.30
CA VAL A 26 5.13 9.26 -7.28
C VAL A 26 6.50 9.53 -6.64
N ILE A 27 6.50 9.96 -5.38
CA ILE A 27 7.72 10.25 -4.63
C ILE A 27 8.38 8.95 -4.14
N LEU A 28 7.62 8.10 -3.43
CA LEU A 28 8.16 6.91 -2.77
C LEU A 28 8.67 5.86 -3.77
N LEU A 29 7.91 5.58 -4.83
CA LEU A 29 8.33 4.67 -5.89
C LEU A 29 9.53 5.23 -6.66
N GLY A 30 9.54 6.55 -6.91
CA GLY A 30 10.68 7.22 -7.55
C GLY A 30 11.96 7.05 -6.74
N LEU A 31 11.90 7.31 -5.43
CA LEU A 31 13.04 7.11 -4.52
C LEU A 31 13.47 5.65 -4.45
N HIS A 32 12.52 4.72 -4.38
CA HIS A 32 12.80 3.28 -4.40
C HIS A 32 13.55 2.87 -5.68
N PHE A 33 13.12 3.34 -6.85
CA PHE A 33 13.80 3.08 -8.12
C PHE A 33 15.18 3.72 -8.18
N ILE A 34 15.32 4.98 -7.76
CA ILE A 34 16.63 5.65 -7.71
C ILE A 34 17.60 4.86 -6.83
N ALA A 35 17.20 4.47 -5.63
CA ALA A 35 18.04 3.72 -4.70
C ALA A 35 18.48 2.37 -5.29
N ASN A 36 17.53 1.57 -5.80
CA ASN A 36 17.80 0.20 -6.22
C ASN A 36 18.39 0.06 -7.64
N HIS A 37 18.13 1.01 -8.53
CA HIS A 37 18.53 0.90 -9.95
C HIS A 37 19.67 1.85 -10.33
N PHE A 38 19.88 2.94 -9.59
CA PHE A 38 20.90 3.94 -9.93
C PHE A 38 22.00 4.07 -8.89
N ILE A 39 21.68 3.88 -7.60
CA ILE A 39 22.68 3.99 -6.51
C ILE A 39 23.31 2.62 -6.20
N ALA A 40 22.51 1.57 -6.05
CA ALA A 40 23.00 0.22 -5.82
C ALA A 40 23.64 -0.36 -7.10
N LYS A 41 24.94 -0.15 -7.28
CA LYS A 41 25.70 -0.64 -8.44
C LYS A 41 25.62 -2.17 -8.51
N GLY A 42 24.91 -2.69 -9.51
CA GLY A 42 24.68 -4.15 -9.69
C GLY A 42 23.40 -4.69 -9.05
N GLY A 43 22.65 -3.84 -8.33
CA GLY A 43 21.45 -4.18 -7.57
C GLY A 43 21.75 -4.84 -6.22
N LEU A 44 20.73 -4.93 -5.36
CA LEU A 44 20.78 -5.77 -4.16
C LEU A 44 20.61 -7.23 -4.61
N ARG A 45 21.68 -8.04 -4.63
CA ARG A 45 21.65 -9.38 -5.26
C ARG A 45 21.58 -10.53 -4.26
N ASP A 46 21.95 -10.28 -3.02
CA ASP A 46 21.90 -11.27 -1.96
C ASP A 46 21.22 -10.76 -0.69
N PHE A 47 21.06 -11.67 0.27
CA PHE A 47 20.41 -11.37 1.55
C PHE A 47 21.19 -10.33 2.37
N ALA A 48 22.52 -10.37 2.34
CA ALA A 48 23.35 -9.46 3.11
C ALA A 48 23.23 -8.02 2.59
N ASP A 49 23.16 -7.85 1.27
CA ASP A 49 22.91 -6.56 0.62
C ASP A 49 21.57 -5.96 1.06
N VAL A 50 20.50 -6.76 1.07
CA VAL A 50 19.16 -6.31 1.50
C VAL A 50 19.15 -5.90 2.97
N VAL A 51 19.78 -6.69 3.84
CA VAL A 51 19.87 -6.35 5.27
C VAL A 51 20.70 -5.08 5.48
N ALA A 52 21.83 -4.92 4.77
CA ALA A 52 22.64 -3.72 4.84
C ALA A 52 21.87 -2.47 4.37
N TYR A 53 21.10 -2.61 3.29
CA TYR A 53 20.21 -1.58 2.77
C TYR A 53 19.15 -1.15 3.79
N LEU A 54 18.42 -2.11 4.37
CA LEU A 54 17.35 -1.85 5.34
C LEU A 54 17.87 -1.41 6.72
N ARG A 55 19.15 -1.61 7.03
CA ARG A 55 19.78 -1.06 8.26
C ARG A 55 20.06 0.43 8.18
N ASN A 56 19.99 1.04 7.00
CA ASN A 56 19.98 2.50 6.89
C ASN A 56 18.61 3.02 7.38
N PRO A 57 18.57 3.88 8.43
CA PRO A 57 17.30 4.29 9.04
C PRO A 57 16.42 5.12 8.10
N ILE A 58 17.00 5.88 7.17
CA ILE A 58 16.24 6.65 6.17
C ILE A 58 15.58 5.70 5.19
N VAL A 59 16.35 4.74 4.66
CA VAL A 59 15.85 3.71 3.75
C VAL A 59 14.73 2.92 4.42
N LEU A 60 14.94 2.46 5.66
CA LEU A 60 13.94 1.73 6.42
C LEU A 60 12.60 2.47 6.46
N VAL A 61 12.62 3.75 6.84
CA VAL A 61 11.41 4.58 6.91
C VAL A 61 10.76 4.72 5.54
N LEU A 62 11.55 4.98 4.49
CA LEU A 62 11.03 5.14 3.12
C LEU A 62 10.38 3.84 2.61
N GLU A 63 11.01 2.68 2.82
CA GLU A 63 10.50 1.39 2.39
C GLU A 63 9.25 0.97 3.18
N LEU A 64 9.19 1.26 4.48
CA LEU A 64 7.98 1.01 5.29
C LEU A 64 6.81 1.92 4.89
N LEU A 65 7.07 3.20 4.61
CA LEU A 65 6.06 4.10 4.06
C LEU A 65 5.60 3.62 2.68
N PHE A 66 6.54 3.23 1.82
CA PHE A 66 6.26 2.72 0.49
C PHE A 66 5.37 1.47 0.55
N LEU A 67 5.68 0.50 1.43
CA LEU A 67 4.86 -0.69 1.69
C LEU A 67 3.39 -0.32 2.00
N VAL A 68 3.17 0.61 2.92
CA VAL A 68 1.82 1.04 3.32
C VAL A 68 1.10 1.74 2.16
N PHE A 69 1.79 2.67 1.50
CA PHE A 69 1.21 3.47 0.42
C PHE A 69 0.86 2.61 -0.80
N VAL A 70 1.79 1.75 -1.25
CA VAL A 70 1.59 0.92 -2.44
C VAL A 70 0.47 -0.09 -2.22
N THR A 71 0.42 -0.72 -1.04
CA THR A 71 -0.62 -1.69 -0.70
C THR A 71 -1.99 -1.02 -0.63
N THR A 72 -2.08 0.14 0.03
CA THR A 72 -3.35 0.87 0.16
C THR A 72 -3.84 1.35 -1.20
N HIS A 73 -2.99 1.98 -2.00
CA HIS A 73 -3.35 2.48 -3.33
C HIS A 73 -3.81 1.35 -4.26
N ALA A 74 -3.03 0.26 -4.32
CA ALA A 74 -3.34 -0.87 -5.20
C ALA A 74 -4.70 -1.50 -4.83
N LEU A 75 -4.96 -1.73 -3.55
CA LEU A 75 -6.21 -2.38 -3.12
C LEU A 75 -7.43 -1.47 -3.25
N LEU A 76 -7.28 -0.15 -3.07
CA LEU A 76 -8.34 0.81 -3.36
C LEU A 76 -8.64 0.90 -4.85
N GLY A 77 -7.61 0.89 -5.71
CA GLY A 77 -7.78 0.85 -7.16
C GLY A 77 -8.44 -0.44 -7.65
N VAL A 78 -8.00 -1.60 -7.13
CA VAL A 78 -8.65 -2.90 -7.41
C VAL A 78 -10.10 -2.90 -6.93
N ARG A 79 -10.37 -2.34 -5.74
CA ARG A 79 -11.74 -2.18 -5.26
C ARG A 79 -12.57 -1.37 -6.24
N ALA A 80 -12.10 -0.21 -6.70
CA ALA A 80 -12.82 0.63 -7.64
C ALA A 80 -13.19 -0.15 -8.92
N ILE A 81 -12.20 -0.82 -9.54
CA ILE A 81 -12.42 -1.65 -10.74
C ILE A 81 -13.46 -2.75 -10.48
N LEU A 82 -13.40 -3.43 -9.34
CA LEU A 82 -14.33 -4.53 -9.02
C LEU A 82 -15.77 -4.06 -8.79
N LEU A 83 -15.97 -2.86 -8.25
CA LEU A 83 -17.31 -2.31 -8.01
C LEU A 83 -17.97 -1.79 -9.30
N ASP A 84 -17.19 -1.49 -10.33
CA ASP A 84 -17.72 -1.07 -11.64
C ASP A 84 -18.44 -2.20 -12.41
N PHE A 85 -18.36 -3.45 -11.96
CA PHE A 85 -19.03 -4.60 -12.60
C PHE A 85 -20.52 -4.75 -12.25
N GLY A 86 -21.08 -3.90 -11.36
CA GLY A 86 -22.50 -3.90 -11.03
C GLY A 86 -22.96 -5.13 -10.23
N PHE A 87 -22.17 -5.56 -9.25
CA PHE A 87 -22.53 -6.68 -8.38
C PHE A 87 -23.64 -6.31 -7.38
N SER A 88 -24.20 -7.31 -6.70
CA SER A 88 -25.10 -7.06 -5.57
C SER A 88 -24.36 -6.39 -4.41
N GLU A 89 -25.04 -5.54 -3.63
CA GLU A 89 -24.44 -4.85 -2.49
C GLU A 89 -23.74 -5.79 -1.49
N SER A 90 -24.31 -6.98 -1.27
CA SER A 90 -23.73 -8.00 -0.38
C SER A 90 -22.37 -8.50 -0.88
N THR A 91 -22.24 -8.64 -2.20
CA THR A 91 -21.00 -9.06 -2.87
C THR A 91 -19.97 -7.94 -2.80
N GLU A 92 -20.36 -6.71 -3.08
CA GLU A 92 -19.48 -5.53 -2.98
C GLU A 92 -18.93 -5.31 -1.56
N LYS A 93 -19.79 -5.47 -0.54
CA LYS A 93 -19.40 -5.41 0.89
C LYS A 93 -18.41 -6.53 1.24
N ARG A 94 -18.63 -7.75 0.72
CA ARG A 94 -17.72 -8.87 0.91
C ARG A 94 -16.37 -8.65 0.22
N LEU A 95 -16.36 -8.20 -1.03
CA LEU A 95 -15.14 -7.87 -1.78
C LEU A 95 -14.32 -6.80 -1.05
N SER A 96 -14.97 -5.71 -0.62
CA SER A 96 -14.33 -4.65 0.15
C SER A 96 -13.69 -5.18 1.44
N ARG A 97 -14.37 -6.08 2.16
CA ARG A 97 -13.83 -6.70 3.38
C ARG A 97 -12.64 -7.60 3.10
N VAL A 98 -12.71 -8.43 2.05
CA VAL A 98 -11.60 -9.32 1.65
C VAL A 98 -10.38 -8.49 1.30
N LEU A 99 -10.52 -7.45 0.48
CA LEU A 99 -9.42 -6.55 0.13
C LEU A 99 -8.82 -5.88 1.37
N ALA A 100 -9.65 -5.41 2.31
CA ALA A 100 -9.16 -4.84 3.56
C ALA A 100 -8.35 -5.84 4.39
N VAL A 101 -8.81 -7.08 4.52
CA VAL A 101 -8.08 -8.16 5.23
C VAL A 101 -6.76 -8.46 4.53
N VAL A 102 -6.75 -8.57 3.21
CA VAL A 102 -5.52 -8.77 2.43
C VAL A 102 -4.54 -7.62 2.66
N GLY A 103 -5.01 -6.38 2.65
CA GLY A 103 -4.16 -5.20 2.92
C GLY A 103 -3.52 -5.24 4.31
N VAL A 104 -4.32 -5.53 5.34
CA VAL A 104 -3.82 -5.65 6.72
C VAL A 104 -2.78 -6.76 6.81
N LEU A 105 -3.06 -7.94 6.26
CA LEU A 105 -2.13 -9.07 6.30
C LEU A 105 -0.82 -8.76 5.57
N THR A 106 -0.88 -8.14 4.39
CA THR A 106 0.32 -7.75 3.63
C THR A 106 1.19 -6.75 4.41
N VAL A 107 0.58 -5.70 4.98
CA VAL A 107 1.32 -4.70 5.75
C VAL A 107 1.89 -5.31 7.03
N SER A 108 1.10 -6.05 7.80
CA SER A 108 1.56 -6.71 9.02
C SER A 108 2.68 -7.71 8.76
N TYR A 109 2.55 -8.50 7.69
CA TYR A 109 3.59 -9.44 7.29
C TYR A 109 4.87 -8.72 6.86
N GLY A 110 4.78 -7.67 6.05
CA GLY A 110 5.95 -6.88 5.63
C GLY A 110 6.66 -6.19 6.80
N LEU A 111 5.91 -5.65 7.75
CA LEU A 111 6.46 -5.07 8.99
C LEU A 111 7.17 -6.12 9.84
N TRP A 112 6.51 -7.26 10.06
CA TRP A 112 7.08 -8.38 10.81
C TRP A 112 8.35 -8.92 10.15
N LEU A 113 8.30 -9.18 8.83
CA LEU A 113 9.44 -9.69 8.07
C LEU A 113 10.62 -8.72 8.16
N THR A 114 10.37 -7.42 7.93
CA THR A 114 11.40 -6.39 8.05
C THR A 114 12.04 -6.40 9.44
N TRP A 115 11.24 -6.46 10.50
CA TRP A 115 11.76 -6.56 11.87
C TRP A 115 12.59 -7.83 12.10
N VAL A 116 12.13 -8.99 11.60
CA VAL A 116 12.84 -10.27 11.76
C VAL A 116 14.19 -10.30 11.05
N ILE A 117 14.33 -9.63 9.90
CA ILE A 117 15.58 -9.69 9.10
C ILE A 117 16.61 -8.63 9.51
N ILE A 118 16.19 -7.50 10.08
CA ILE A 118 17.12 -6.43 10.48
C ILE A 118 17.65 -6.60 11.91
N ARG A 119 16.94 -7.35 12.76
CA ARG A 119 17.32 -7.62 14.16
C ARG A 119 18.61 -8.43 14.28
#